data_AF-A0A1R0X1I5-F1
#
_entry.id   AF-A0A1R0X1I5-F1
#
_cell.length_a   1.000
_cell.length_b   1.000
_cell.length_c   1.000
_cell.angle_alpha   90.00
_cell.angle_beta   90.00
_cell.angle_gamma   90.00
#
_symmetry.space_group_name_H-M   'P 1'
#
loop_
_entity.id
_entity.type
_entity.pdbx_description
1 polymer ?
#
loop_
_entity_poly.entity_id
_entity_poly.type
_entity_poly.pdbx_seq_one_letter_code
_entity_poly.pdbx_strand_id
1 'polypeptide(L)'
;MEYKREITRPVQLQEEIAAFANSQGGNLIIGIEETVGRPGQLVSVQLENADKEVLRLSQSLCGGLDPEYNMIRIRTIQLQNKRYIIIIHTPRSWNAPHMVKDNYKYMLRTNGNKIPIGTSELRRLLIGRHNYIEITHSTM
;
A
#
# COMPACT_ATOMS: atom_id res chain seq x y z
N MET A 1 6.58 4.18 5.69
CA MET A 1 7.27 3.49 4.59
C MET A 1 7.38 2.02 4.94
N GLU A 2 7.54 1.16 3.96
CA GLU A 2 7.70 -0.30 4.10
C GLU A 2 8.76 -0.77 3.11
N TYR A 3 9.56 -1.77 3.49
CA TYR A 3 10.58 -2.35 2.63
C TYR A 3 10.32 -3.84 2.43
N LYS A 4 10.52 -4.34 1.20
CA LYS A 4 10.52 -5.78 0.91
C LYS A 4 11.73 -6.11 0.06
N ARG A 5 12.36 -7.24 0.36
CA ARG A 5 13.50 -7.74 -0.41
C ARG A 5 13.09 -8.10 -1.84
N GLU A 6 11.91 -8.69 -2.01
CA GLU A 6 11.41 -9.22 -3.28
C GLU A 6 9.90 -9.00 -3.42
N ILE A 7 9.38 -9.22 -4.63
CA ILE A 7 7.94 -9.13 -4.91
C ILE A 7 7.25 -10.31 -4.23
N THR A 8 6.48 -10.04 -3.18
CA THR A 8 5.75 -11.07 -2.44
C THR A 8 4.44 -11.45 -3.14
N ARG A 9 3.71 -12.42 -2.55
CA ARG A 9 2.37 -12.83 -3.03
C ARG A 9 1.41 -11.62 -3.11
N PRO A 10 0.52 -11.58 -4.12
CA PRO A 10 -0.44 -10.49 -4.32
C PRO A 10 -1.18 -10.05 -3.05
N VAL A 11 -1.75 -11.01 -2.31
CA VAL A 11 -2.46 -10.76 -1.04
C VAL A 11 -1.62 -9.98 -0.03
N GLN A 12 -0.34 -10.30 0.11
CA GLN A 12 0.53 -9.61 1.07
C GLN A 12 0.80 -8.17 0.66
N LEU A 13 0.93 -7.91 -0.65
CA LEU A 13 1.08 -6.56 -1.19
C LEU A 13 -0.23 -5.78 -1.06
N GLN A 14 -1.37 -6.39 -1.38
CA GLN A 14 -2.69 -5.81 -1.18
C GLN A 14 -2.93 -5.43 0.28
N GLU A 15 -2.52 -6.26 1.24
CA GLU A 15 -2.55 -5.92 2.67
C GLU A 15 -1.70 -4.68 3.00
N GLU A 16 -0.53 -4.50 2.39
CA GLU A 16 0.27 -3.27 2.55
C GLU A 16 -0.47 -2.05 1.98
N ILE A 17 -0.99 -2.16 0.75
CA ILE A 17 -1.71 -1.07 0.09
C ILE A 17 -2.96 -0.69 0.89
N ALA A 18 -3.75 -1.65 1.34
CA ALA A 18 -4.92 -1.43 2.19
C ALA A 18 -4.52 -0.73 3.50
N ALA A 19 -3.45 -1.19 4.16
CA ALA A 19 -2.97 -0.58 5.39
C ALA A 19 -2.58 0.90 5.18
N PHE A 20 -1.85 1.21 4.09
CA PHE A 20 -1.51 2.58 3.73
C PHE A 20 -2.74 3.43 3.43
N ALA A 21 -3.61 2.97 2.53
CA ALA A 21 -4.80 3.68 2.08
C ALA A 21 -5.77 3.98 3.24
N ASN A 22 -5.93 3.04 4.16
CA ASN A 22 -6.81 3.18 5.34
C ASN A 22 -6.25 4.12 6.40
N SER A 23 -4.93 4.34 6.39
CA SER A 23 -4.19 5.15 7.36
C SER A 23 -3.78 6.51 6.76
N GLN A 24 -2.51 6.90 6.89
CA GLN A 24 -1.99 8.20 6.42
C GLN A 24 -1.36 8.11 5.00
N GLY A 25 -1.50 6.98 4.32
CA GLY A 25 -0.73 6.67 3.11
C GLY A 25 0.70 6.22 3.43
N GLY A 26 1.51 6.04 2.38
CA GLY A 26 2.92 5.69 2.51
C GLY A 26 3.54 5.19 1.20
N ASN A 27 4.77 4.67 1.34
CA ASN A 27 5.53 4.08 0.23
C ASN A 27 5.95 2.67 0.61
N LEU A 28 5.76 1.74 -0.32
CA LEU A 28 6.35 0.41 -0.31
C LEU A 28 7.50 0.38 -1.32
N ILE A 29 8.68 -0.02 -0.86
CA ILE A 29 9.88 -0.11 -1.68
C ILE A 29 10.32 -1.58 -1.75
N ILE A 30 10.35 -2.14 -2.96
CA ILE A 30 10.72 -3.53 -3.22
C ILE A 30 12.11 -3.59 -3.85
N GLY A 31 12.93 -4.52 -3.37
CA GLY A 31 14.34 -4.67 -3.72
C GLY A 31 15.30 -4.13 -2.65
N ILE A 32 14.79 -3.87 -1.44
CA ILE A 32 15.59 -3.45 -0.27
C ILE A 32 15.27 -4.40 0.89
N GLU A 33 16.31 -4.93 1.51
CA GLU A 33 16.17 -5.70 2.74
C GLU A 33 15.84 -4.77 3.92
N GLU A 34 14.89 -5.16 4.75
CA GLU A 34 14.53 -4.39 5.94
C GLU A 34 15.42 -4.79 7.12
N THR A 35 15.98 -3.80 7.82
CA THR A 35 16.75 -4.01 9.05
C THR A 35 16.17 -3.14 10.15
N VAL A 36 15.38 -3.75 11.05
CA VAL A 36 14.77 -3.06 12.22
C VAL A 36 13.98 -1.81 11.81
N GLY A 37 13.06 -1.93 10.84
CA GLY A 37 12.22 -0.80 10.39
C GLY A 37 12.93 0.22 9.49
N ARG A 38 14.17 -0.05 9.09
CA ARG A 38 15.01 0.85 8.27
C ARG A 38 15.47 0.13 6.99
N PRO A 39 15.78 0.89 5.92
CA PRO A 39 16.38 0.30 4.73
C PRO A 39 17.77 -0.25 5.08
N GLY A 40 17.96 -1.54 4.85
CA GLY A 40 19.22 -2.24 4.95
C GLY A 40 19.87 -2.39 3.57
N GLN A 41 20.21 -3.63 3.19
CA GLN A 41 20.92 -3.91 1.96
C GLN A 41 20.06 -3.65 0.71
N LEU A 42 20.65 -3.01 -0.30
CA LEU A 42 20.10 -2.92 -1.64
C LEU A 42 20.26 -4.27 -2.36
N VAL A 43 19.18 -5.05 -2.47
CA VAL A 43 19.20 -6.39 -3.07
C VAL A 43 18.80 -6.36 -4.55
N SER A 44 17.90 -5.44 -4.92
CA SER A 44 17.27 -5.28 -6.24
C SER A 44 16.49 -6.51 -6.74
N VAL A 45 15.56 -6.31 -7.66
CA VAL A 45 14.75 -7.35 -8.29
C VAL A 45 15.10 -7.53 -9.76
N GLN A 46 15.06 -8.77 -10.23
CA GLN A 46 15.20 -9.08 -11.64
C GLN A 46 13.83 -8.98 -12.31
N LEU A 47 13.70 -8.15 -13.33
CA LEU A 47 12.50 -8.04 -14.15
C LEU A 47 12.84 -8.37 -15.60
N GLU A 48 12.03 -9.18 -16.27
CA GLU A 48 12.14 -9.41 -17.71
C GLU A 48 11.72 -8.17 -18.50
N ASN A 49 10.61 -7.56 -18.09
CA ASN A 49 10.08 -6.34 -18.67
C ASN A 49 9.45 -5.49 -17.56
N ALA A 50 10.03 -4.30 -17.32
CA ALA A 50 9.60 -3.42 -16.23
C ALA A 50 8.18 -2.90 -16.43
N ASP A 51 7.79 -2.52 -17.66
CA ASP A 51 6.45 -1.99 -17.95
C ASP A 51 5.37 -3.06 -17.78
N LYS A 52 5.65 -4.28 -18.24
CA LYS A 52 4.76 -5.43 -18.05
C LYS A 52 4.54 -5.72 -16.56
N GLU A 53 5.60 -5.62 -15.76
CA GLU A 53 5.50 -5.84 -14.32
C GLU A 53 4.73 -4.72 -13.61
N VAL A 54 4.95 -3.47 -14.00
CA VAL A 54 4.16 -2.33 -13.51
C VAL A 54 2.68 -2.52 -13.81
N LEU A 55 2.33 -2.93 -15.04
CA LEU A 55 0.95 -3.20 -15.42
C LEU A 55 0.33 -4.33 -14.59
N ARG A 56 1.06 -5.44 -14.43
CA ARG A 56 0.63 -6.60 -13.63
C ARG A 56 0.35 -6.22 -12.19
N LEU A 57 1.28 -5.50 -11.56
CA LEU A 57 1.14 -5.01 -10.18
C LEU A 57 -0.03 -4.03 -10.08
N SER A 58 -0.16 -3.09 -11.02
CA SER A 58 -1.26 -2.11 -11.01
C SER A 58 -2.62 -2.80 -11.03
N GLN A 59 -2.84 -3.71 -11.97
CA GLN A 59 -4.10 -4.46 -12.10
C GLN A 59 -4.41 -5.27 -10.84
N SER A 60 -3.41 -5.99 -10.31
CA SER A 60 -3.58 -6.83 -9.13
C SER A 60 -3.87 -6.05 -7.85
N LEU A 61 -3.23 -4.89 -7.67
CA LEU A 61 -3.37 -4.07 -6.47
C LEU A 61 -4.63 -3.20 -6.50
N CYS A 62 -5.00 -2.64 -7.65
CA CYS A 62 -6.22 -1.85 -7.82
C CYS A 62 -7.48 -2.69 -7.64
N GLY A 63 -7.54 -3.86 -8.31
CA GLY A 63 -8.72 -4.73 -8.30
C GLY A 63 -8.82 -5.64 -7.07
N GLY A 64 -7.73 -5.81 -6.32
CA GLY A 64 -7.65 -6.68 -5.14
C GLY A 64 -8.29 -6.14 -3.87
N LEU A 65 -8.74 -4.88 -3.89
CA LEU A 65 -9.34 -4.21 -2.74
C LEU A 65 -10.82 -3.92 -2.97
N ASP A 66 -11.58 -3.85 -1.87
CA ASP A 66 -12.99 -3.45 -1.85
C ASP A 66 -13.24 -2.33 -0.81
N PRO A 67 -13.69 -1.14 -1.21
CA PRO A 67 -13.85 -0.69 -2.60
C PRO A 67 -12.51 -0.70 -3.36
N GLU A 68 -12.56 -0.73 -4.69
CA GLU A 68 -11.34 -0.67 -5.51
C GLU A 68 -10.51 0.59 -5.23
N TYR A 69 -9.20 0.48 -5.38
CA TYR A 69 -8.27 1.57 -5.05
C TYR A 69 -7.35 1.92 -6.21
N ASN A 70 -7.71 2.97 -6.94
CA ASN A 70 -7.08 3.36 -8.20
C ASN A 70 -6.07 4.52 -8.07
N MET A 71 -5.66 4.88 -6.85
CA MET A 71 -4.76 6.03 -6.60
C MET A 71 -3.28 5.62 -6.38
N ILE A 72 -2.92 4.35 -6.60
CA ILE A 72 -1.52 3.90 -6.52
C ILE A 72 -0.67 4.50 -7.64
N ARG A 73 0.60 4.79 -7.34
CA ARG A 73 1.61 5.17 -8.34
C ARG A 73 2.79 4.21 -8.23
N ILE A 74 3.04 3.46 -9.29
CA ILE A 74 4.14 2.49 -9.35
C ILE A 74 5.24 3.06 -10.24
N ARG A 75 6.48 3.01 -9.77
CA ARG A 75 7.68 3.37 -10.54
C ARG A 75 8.74 2.30 -10.39
N THR A 76 9.45 2.01 -11.46
CA THR A 76 10.66 1.19 -11.46
C THR A 76 11.89 2.07 -11.62
N ILE A 77 12.95 1.76 -10.88
CA ILE A 77 14.26 2.41 -11.01
C ILE A 77 15.23 1.35 -11.46
N GLN A 78 15.77 1.47 -12.67
CA GLN A 78 16.84 0.60 -13.14
C GLN A 78 18.17 1.01 -12.50
N LEU A 79 18.89 0.03 -11.96
CA LEU A 79 20.21 0.19 -11.37
C LEU A 79 21.30 -0.11 -12.41
N GLN A 80 22.55 0.24 -12.08
CA GLN A 80 23.72 0.01 -12.95
C GLN A 80 23.91 -1.47 -13.32
N ASN A 81 23.54 -2.40 -12.43
CA ASN A 81 23.59 -3.84 -12.66
C ASN A 81 22.42 -4.38 -13.51
N LYS A 82 21.63 -3.50 -14.16
CA LYS A 82 20.43 -3.81 -14.94
C LYS A 82 19.29 -4.47 -14.16
N ARG A 83 19.35 -4.47 -12.83
CA ARG A 83 18.25 -4.87 -11.94
C ARG A 83 17.43 -3.65 -11.54
N TYR A 84 16.31 -3.88 -10.85
CA TYR A 84 15.34 -2.83 -10.56
C TYR A 84 15.06 -2.67 -9.07
N ILE A 85 14.62 -1.48 -8.69
CA ILE A 85 13.85 -1.21 -7.47
C ILE A 85 12.45 -0.82 -7.89
N ILE A 86 11.44 -1.29 -7.17
CA ILE A 86 10.04 -0.91 -7.41
C ILE A 86 9.58 -0.04 -6.25
N ILE A 87 9.05 1.13 -6.56
CA ILE A 87 8.44 2.04 -5.60
C ILE A 87 6.96 2.09 -5.88
N ILE A 88 6.16 1.75 -4.86
CA ILE A 88 4.70 1.86 -4.90
C ILE A 88 4.30 2.92 -3.89
N HIS A 89 3.83 4.04 -4.38
CA HIS A 89 3.27 5.11 -3.57
C HIS A 89 1.77 4.94 -3.44
N THR A 90 1.29 4.94 -2.20
CA THR A 90 -0.12 4.80 -1.85
C THR A 90 -0.53 6.00 -1.00
N PRO A 91 -1.26 6.98 -1.56
CA PRO A 91 -1.80 8.07 -0.74
C PRO A 91 -2.86 7.55 0.25
N ARG A 92 -3.22 8.39 1.23
CA ARG A 92 -4.41 8.15 2.04
C ARG A 92 -5.65 8.13 1.14
N SER A 93 -6.52 7.16 1.34
CA SER A 93 -7.80 7.10 0.62
C SER A 93 -8.87 7.93 1.31
N TRP A 94 -9.61 8.67 0.49
CA TRP A 94 -10.86 9.33 0.89
C TRP A 94 -12.03 8.35 1.00
N ASN A 95 -11.98 7.23 0.26
CA ASN A 95 -13.01 6.19 0.25
C ASN A 95 -12.66 5.00 1.16
N ALA A 96 -11.73 5.17 2.09
CA ALA A 96 -11.41 4.15 3.08
C ALA A 96 -12.57 3.98 4.09
N PRO A 97 -12.77 2.77 4.65
CA PRO A 97 -11.81 1.66 4.66
C PRO A 97 -11.91 0.74 3.44
N HIS A 98 -10.75 0.26 2.99
CA HIS A 98 -10.56 -0.78 1.99
C HIS A 98 -10.27 -2.13 2.66
N MET A 99 -11.01 -3.15 2.24
CA MET A 99 -10.82 -4.56 2.58
C MET A 99 -9.98 -5.25 1.50
N VAL A 100 -9.16 -6.23 1.86
CA VAL A 100 -8.51 -7.13 0.89
C VAL A 100 -9.50 -8.23 0.50
N LYS A 101 -9.84 -8.34 -0.78
CA LYS A 101 -10.89 -9.27 -1.27
C LYS A 101 -10.55 -10.74 -0.98
N ASP A 102 -9.30 -11.13 -1.19
CA ASP A 102 -8.87 -12.54 -1.12
C ASP A 102 -8.93 -13.13 0.30
N ASN A 103 -8.88 -12.29 1.35
CA ASN A 103 -8.87 -12.78 2.73
C ASN A 103 -9.81 -12.02 3.69
N TYR A 104 -10.63 -11.10 3.17
CA TYR A 104 -11.63 -10.33 3.90
C TYR A 104 -11.08 -9.50 5.07
N LYS A 105 -9.77 -9.20 5.08
CA LYS A 105 -9.16 -8.41 6.16
C LYS A 105 -9.21 -6.93 5.86
N TYR A 106 -9.49 -6.16 6.90
CA TYR A 106 -9.18 -4.74 6.96
C TYR A 106 -7.83 -4.57 7.65
N MET A 107 -6.95 -3.81 7.00
CA MET A 107 -5.61 -3.55 7.51
C MET A 107 -5.46 -2.08 7.88
N LEU A 108 -4.72 -1.80 8.96
CA LEU A 108 -4.27 -0.46 9.37
C LEU A 108 -2.76 -0.44 9.58
N ARG A 109 -2.17 0.76 9.59
CA ARG A 109 -0.81 0.99 10.06
C ARG A 109 -0.80 1.57 11.46
N THR A 110 -0.09 0.91 12.36
CA THR A 110 0.16 1.36 13.73
C THR A 110 1.63 1.20 14.05
N ASN A 111 2.28 2.27 14.52
CA ASN A 111 3.71 2.26 14.90
C ASN A 111 4.63 1.65 13.83
N GLY A 112 4.39 1.99 12.57
CA GLY A 112 5.18 1.49 11.45
C GLY A 112 4.81 0.08 10.98
N ASN A 113 3.96 -0.67 11.68
CA ASN A 113 3.55 -2.03 11.30
C ASN A 113 2.15 -2.05 10.71
N LYS A 114 1.89 -2.96 9.76
CA LYS A 114 0.52 -3.30 9.37
C LYS A 114 -0.10 -4.25 10.38
N ILE A 115 -1.36 -4.02 10.75
CA ILE A 115 -2.13 -4.89 11.64
C ILE A 115 -3.52 -5.15 11.06
N PRO A 116 -4.07 -6.38 11.19
CA PRO A 116 -5.47 -6.61 10.93
C PRO A 116 -6.31 -5.95 12.03
N ILE A 117 -7.50 -5.48 11.67
CA ILE A 117 -8.40 -4.84 12.63
C ILE A 117 -9.74 -5.57 12.73
N GLY A 118 -10.33 -5.51 13.93
CA GLY A 118 -11.66 -6.04 14.22
C GLY A 118 -12.78 -5.03 14.00
N THR A 119 -13.99 -5.42 14.39
CA THR A 119 -15.23 -4.64 14.17
C THR A 119 -15.24 -3.30 14.91
N SER A 120 -14.71 -3.23 16.13
CA SER A 120 -14.64 -2.01 16.94
C SER A 120 -13.77 -0.94 16.28
N GLU A 121 -12.56 -1.31 15.87
CA GLU A 121 -11.62 -0.48 15.11
C GLU A 121 -12.22 -0.03 13.78
N LEU A 122 -12.84 -0.96 13.05
CA LEU A 122 -13.49 -0.66 11.77
C LEU A 122 -14.61 0.37 11.94
N ARG A 123 -15.47 0.21 12.95
CA ARG A 123 -16.52 1.18 13.30
C ARG A 123 -15.92 2.55 13.61
N ARG A 124 -14.83 2.59 14.37
CA ARG A 124 -14.12 3.85 14.68
C ARG A 124 -13.58 4.52 13.43
N LEU A 125 -13.03 3.77 12.48
CA LEU A 125 -12.57 4.33 11.19
C LEU A 125 -13.70 4.95 10.37
N LEU A 126 -14.86 4.29 10.33
CA LEU A 126 -16.02 4.75 9.59
C LEU A 126 -16.61 6.04 10.18
N ILE A 127 -16.73 6.11 11.52
CA ILE A 127 -17.25 7.28 12.23
C ILE A 127 -16.27 8.45 12.16
N GLY A 128 -14.98 8.21 12.44
CA GLY A 128 -13.97 9.27 12.47
C GLY A 128 -13.76 9.96 11.11
N ARG A 129 -14.18 9.34 10.00
CA ARG A 129 -14.13 9.93 8.66
C ARG A 129 -15.33 10.80 8.31
N HIS A 130 -16.52 10.55 8.86
CA HIS A 130 -17.71 11.39 8.60
C HIS A 130 -17.51 12.84 9.06
N ASN A 131 -16.78 13.05 10.15
CA ASN A 131 -16.54 14.38 10.72
C ASN A 131 -15.61 15.27 9.86
N TYR A 132 -14.92 14.73 8.85
CA TYR A 132 -14.04 15.53 7.99
C TYR A 132 -14.78 16.24 6.84
N ILE A 133 -15.97 15.78 6.49
CA ILE A 133 -16.74 16.30 5.34
C ILE A 133 -17.55 17.55 5.73
N GLU A 134 -17.96 17.65 7.00
CA GLU A 134 -18.74 18.80 7.50
C GLU A 134 -17.90 20.07 7.70
N ILE A 135 -16.62 19.93 8.06
CA ILE A 135 -15.76 21.08 8.36
C ILE A 135 -15.39 21.88 7.10
N THR A 136 -15.30 21.23 5.93
CA THR A 136 -14.96 21.91 4.67
C THR A 136 -16.13 22.64 4.00
N HIS A 137 -17.36 22.48 4.50
CA HIS A 137 -18.54 23.20 4.02
C HIS A 137 -18.97 24.38 4.91
N SER A 138 -18.32 24.60 6.07
CA SER A 138 -18.59 25.75 6.96
C SER A 138 -17.62 26.93 6.76
N THR A 139 -16.88 26.98 5.65
CA THR A 139 -16.01 28.13 5.32
C THR A 139 -16.15 28.53 3.85
N MET A 140 -17.39 28.68 3.41
CA MET A 140 -17.76 29.53 2.27
C MET A 140 -18.89 30.47 2.67
#